data_AF-A0A1A9AL55-F1
#
_entry.id   AF-A0A1A9AL55-F1
#
_cell.length_a   1.000
_cell.length_b   1.000
_cell.length_c   1.000
_cell.angle_alpha   90.00
_cell.angle_beta   90.00
_cell.angle_gamma   90.00
#
_symmetry.space_group_name_H-M   'P 1'
#
loop_
_entity.id
_entity.type
_entity.pdbx_description
1 polymer ?
#
loop_
_entity_poly.entity_id
_entity_poly.type
_entity_poly.pdbx_seq_one_letter_code
_entity_poly.pdbx_strand_id
1 'polypeptide(L)'
;MSNNIKDFTLTKLAKKYTFVKDSELYKFYDALNNSCKEKEYHNTFEALWYLGIYDPSIISFIKNEIFKKLNCLLNNTEESVDNISSSKDRHCIYLKYWLYDKLIIEDFDEYDISIIFDFLKKKKNAFMKILKSNRPCNIYKLSLSDIHKIKILYDYSEFLHDSDTTKYDLILKDEEYLTYFKKGLDLYQNSKIICPSIKKDDYCYEFNEYETKYKRKSAYLSCKEKLLSSLHNKVTTLNGGSLQGDRKSEGAVDLDLYELLKKVIFPNFLKNLLIDYCDQIIDKIHLHKFYESLEQHKRTDTSDICNSLKSYPVKNENGVCELLKHAEYILKSWDKTYATYQKLTTSETCDYMRYWLYDKLSHIDANPCEIETFYILWHNYTTDESKNKNKNKCKNEKYYGFNKEELENKKKLFDFLVYYKSIKDKIKEPKNERKNDYCPYIKSIFELYKKMEQKNISHSYTEELKLFQNNFSSNRELNFLEENCPDMCLGFVFNKKFKTLCPFENKPIIEAQKKNHTPCQKIDHTFRNLGGNHEKDYNFSNFTTHDVYKELNGEIITNNYYSICDKFILFNEQHCGIHDTMHNLKL
;
A
#
# COMPACT_ATOMS: atom_id res chain seq x y z
N MET A 1 -10.37 -9.11 17.30
CA MET A 1 -11.30 -8.60 18.33
C MET A 1 -12.13 -7.49 17.70
N SER A 2 -13.46 -7.53 17.83
CA SER A 2 -14.33 -6.46 17.33
C SER A 2 -14.40 -5.37 18.39
N ASN A 3 -13.58 -4.33 18.25
CA ASN A 3 -13.63 -3.16 19.13
C ASN A 3 -15.03 -2.53 19.08
N ASN A 4 -15.68 -2.37 20.22
CA ASN A 4 -16.97 -1.69 20.31
C ASN A 4 -16.75 -0.20 20.06
N ILE A 5 -17.40 0.38 19.06
CA ILE A 5 -17.18 1.79 18.69
C ILE A 5 -17.53 2.76 19.83
N LYS A 6 -18.41 2.35 20.76
CA LYS A 6 -18.73 3.11 21.97
C LYS A 6 -17.53 3.28 22.91
N ASP A 7 -16.45 2.53 22.73
CA ASP A 7 -15.20 2.70 23.47
C ASP A 7 -14.31 3.83 22.93
N PHE A 8 -14.68 4.39 21.78
CA PHE A 8 -13.93 5.45 21.10
C PHE A 8 -14.79 6.69 20.81
N THR A 9 -15.75 6.97 21.69
CA THR A 9 -16.47 8.26 21.65
C THR A 9 -15.49 9.41 21.86
N LEU A 10 -15.84 10.61 21.38
CA LEU A 10 -14.93 11.75 21.49
C LEU A 10 -14.53 12.03 22.95
N THR A 11 -15.47 11.84 23.89
CA THR A 11 -15.21 12.04 25.32
C THR A 11 -14.21 11.01 25.86
N LYS A 12 -14.28 9.75 25.43
CA LYS A 12 -13.30 8.72 25.82
C LYS A 12 -11.92 9.02 25.22
N LEU A 13 -11.87 9.42 23.94
CA LEU A 13 -10.63 9.85 23.29
C LEU A 13 -9.98 11.06 24.00
N ALA A 14 -10.78 12.06 24.39
CA ALA A 14 -10.29 13.24 25.10
C ALA A 14 -9.83 12.96 26.54
N LYS A 15 -10.43 11.98 27.22
CA LYS A 15 -9.96 11.49 28.52
C LYS A 15 -8.60 10.79 28.40
N LYS A 16 -8.39 10.04 27.31
CA LYS A 16 -7.16 9.27 27.08
C LYS A 16 -6.01 10.16 26.58
N TYR A 17 -6.29 11.09 25.67
CA TYR A 17 -5.28 11.87 24.98
C TYR A 17 -5.51 13.38 25.11
N THR A 18 -4.55 14.07 25.70
CA THR A 18 -4.60 15.54 25.88
C THR A 18 -4.71 16.28 24.55
N PHE A 19 -4.01 15.82 23.50
CA PHE A 19 -4.10 16.45 22.18
C PHE A 19 -5.50 16.39 21.54
N VAL A 20 -6.36 15.45 21.97
CA VAL A 20 -7.76 15.42 21.56
C VAL A 20 -8.53 16.49 22.31
N LYS A 21 -8.35 16.58 23.63
CA LYS A 21 -8.97 17.60 24.48
C LYS A 21 -8.62 19.04 24.03
N ASP A 22 -7.39 19.24 23.55
CA ASP A 22 -6.92 20.55 23.11
C ASP A 22 -7.37 20.94 21.69
N SER A 23 -7.96 19.99 20.94
CA SER A 23 -8.38 20.18 19.56
C SER A 23 -9.57 21.15 19.41
N GLU A 24 -9.66 21.81 18.25
CA GLU A 24 -10.81 22.66 17.90
C GLU A 24 -12.11 21.85 17.85
N LEU A 25 -12.05 20.60 17.36
CA LEU A 25 -13.20 19.68 17.35
C LEU A 25 -13.74 19.43 18.76
N TYR A 26 -12.87 19.13 19.73
CA TYR A 26 -13.32 18.90 21.11
C TYR A 26 -13.90 20.14 21.75
N LYS A 27 -13.26 21.30 21.56
CA LYS A 27 -13.78 22.59 22.07
C LYS A 27 -15.15 22.91 21.50
N PHE A 28 -15.36 22.71 20.19
CA PHE A 28 -16.66 22.87 19.55
C PHE A 28 -17.69 21.89 20.12
N TYR A 29 -17.32 20.61 20.25
CA TYR A 29 -18.19 19.57 20.76
C TYR A 29 -18.62 19.82 22.22
N ASP A 30 -17.67 20.21 23.08
CA ASP A 30 -17.92 20.55 24.47
C ASP A 30 -18.79 21.80 24.61
N ALA A 31 -18.51 22.85 23.83
CA ALA A 31 -19.33 24.05 23.79
C ALA A 31 -20.77 23.75 23.33
N LEU A 32 -20.95 22.91 22.31
CA LEU A 32 -22.27 22.46 21.85
C LEU A 32 -23.02 21.72 22.96
N ASN A 33 -22.35 20.85 23.72
CA ASN A 33 -22.96 20.15 24.84
C ASN A 33 -23.32 21.07 26.02
N ASN A 34 -22.47 22.05 26.32
CA ASN A 34 -22.60 22.96 27.47
C ASN A 34 -23.37 24.25 27.14
N SER A 35 -23.81 24.43 25.89
CA SER A 35 -24.44 25.66 25.39
C SER A 35 -25.78 26.01 26.06
N CYS A 36 -26.45 25.08 26.75
CA CYS A 36 -27.75 25.33 27.37
C CYS A 36 -27.72 25.13 28.90
N LYS A 37 -27.86 26.23 29.66
CA LYS A 37 -28.36 26.20 31.04
C LYS A 37 -29.85 26.54 31.03
N GLU A 38 -30.68 25.62 31.52
CA GLU A 38 -32.10 25.72 31.94
C GLU A 38 -32.91 26.98 31.57
N LYS A 39 -32.99 27.36 30.29
CA LYS A 39 -34.11 28.18 29.82
C LYS A 39 -35.02 27.31 28.97
N GLU A 40 -36.29 27.26 29.37
CA GLU A 40 -37.35 26.55 28.68
C GLU A 40 -37.48 27.08 27.26
N TYR A 41 -37.06 26.26 26.30
CA TYR A 41 -37.37 26.48 24.91
C TYR A 41 -38.83 26.10 24.69
N HIS A 42 -39.73 27.07 24.88
CA HIS A 42 -41.13 26.98 24.49
C HIS A 42 -41.29 27.55 23.09
N ASN A 43 -41.26 26.70 22.05
CA ASN A 43 -42.32 26.72 21.04
C ASN A 43 -42.35 25.49 20.10
N THR A 44 -43.57 24.97 20.03
CA THR A 44 -44.29 24.17 19.02
C THR A 44 -43.52 23.22 18.10
N PHE A 45 -43.32 22.00 18.60
CA PHE A 45 -42.96 20.83 17.79
C PHE A 45 -44.16 19.95 17.42
N GLU A 46 -45.36 20.53 17.29
CA GLU A 46 -46.53 19.84 16.70
C GLU A 46 -46.20 19.24 15.33
N ALA A 47 -45.21 19.81 14.61
CA ALA A 47 -44.68 19.31 13.35
C ALA A 47 -43.96 17.94 13.41
N LEU A 48 -43.51 17.44 14.57
CA LEU A 48 -42.94 16.07 14.68
C LEU A 48 -44.03 15.00 14.58
N TRP A 49 -45.20 15.29 15.16
CA TRP A 49 -46.37 14.39 15.13
C TRP A 49 -46.90 14.23 13.69
N TYR A 50 -46.96 15.33 12.92
CA TYR A 50 -47.35 15.30 11.51
C TYR A 50 -46.38 14.56 10.58
N LEU A 51 -45.16 14.24 11.04
CA LEU A 51 -44.18 13.44 10.31
C LEU A 51 -44.27 11.93 10.59
N GLY A 52 -45.22 11.51 11.44
CA GLY A 52 -45.42 10.11 11.80
C GLY A 52 -44.33 9.54 12.72
N ILE A 53 -43.56 10.40 13.40
CA ILE A 53 -42.55 9.98 14.37
C ILE A 53 -43.22 9.88 15.74
N TYR A 54 -43.42 8.65 16.22
CA TYR A 54 -44.09 8.36 17.49
C TYR A 54 -43.13 7.86 18.58
N ASP A 55 -41.89 7.51 18.21
CA ASP A 55 -40.93 6.99 19.18
C ASP A 55 -40.48 8.09 20.17
N PRO A 56 -40.75 7.94 21.47
CA PRO A 56 -40.39 8.94 22.48
C PRO A 56 -38.89 9.22 22.56
N SER A 57 -38.03 8.22 22.30
CA SER A 57 -36.58 8.36 22.34
C SER A 57 -36.07 9.22 21.18
N ILE A 58 -36.55 8.97 19.96
CA ILE A 58 -36.23 9.77 18.77
C ILE A 58 -36.75 11.21 18.93
N ILE A 59 -37.98 11.37 19.43
CA ILE A 59 -38.56 12.69 19.69
C ILE A 59 -37.71 13.45 20.71
N SER A 60 -37.33 12.79 21.81
CA SER A 60 -36.47 13.39 22.84
C SER A 60 -35.12 13.79 22.25
N PHE A 61 -34.48 12.94 21.47
CA PHE A 61 -33.20 13.21 20.84
C PHE A 61 -33.27 14.41 19.88
N ILE A 62 -34.23 14.42 18.95
CA ILE A 62 -34.40 15.52 18.01
C ILE A 62 -34.68 16.83 18.76
N LYS A 63 -35.59 16.82 19.73
CA LYS A 63 -36.00 18.03 20.46
C LYS A 63 -34.89 18.55 21.38
N ASN A 64 -34.37 17.69 22.25
CA ASN A 64 -33.53 18.08 23.39
C ASN A 64 -32.04 18.08 23.05
N GLU A 65 -31.58 17.14 22.21
CA GLU A 65 -30.17 17.07 21.82
C GLU A 65 -29.91 17.92 20.57
N ILE A 66 -30.69 17.79 19.50
CA ILE A 66 -30.40 18.49 18.25
C ILE A 66 -30.89 19.95 18.28
N PHE A 67 -32.21 20.20 18.35
CA PHE A 67 -32.73 21.56 18.18
C PHE A 67 -32.39 22.50 19.33
N LYS A 68 -32.58 22.04 20.57
CA LYS A 68 -32.32 22.87 21.74
C LYS A 68 -30.87 23.35 21.77
N LYS A 69 -29.90 22.44 21.61
CA LYS A 69 -28.46 22.80 21.64
C LYS A 69 -28.06 23.69 20.46
N LEU A 70 -28.56 23.42 19.26
CA LEU A 70 -28.30 24.27 18.09
C LEU A 70 -28.88 25.68 18.23
N ASN A 71 -30.10 25.80 18.77
CA ASN A 71 -30.71 27.10 19.04
C ASN A 71 -30.00 27.85 20.17
N CYS A 72 -29.52 27.16 21.20
CA CYS A 72 -28.71 27.80 22.25
C CYS A 72 -27.38 28.33 21.70
N LEU A 73 -26.67 27.55 20.87
CA LEU A 73 -25.45 28.00 20.20
C LEU A 73 -25.66 29.29 19.38
N LEU A 74 -26.85 29.45 18.79
CA LEU A 74 -27.20 30.62 17.99
C LEU A 74 -27.52 31.89 18.78
N ASN A 75 -28.12 31.71 19.96
CA ASN A 75 -28.66 32.81 20.76
C ASN A 75 -27.66 33.31 21.81
N ASN A 76 -26.63 32.54 22.15
CA ASN A 76 -25.55 32.95 23.05
C ASN A 76 -24.43 33.75 22.32
N THR A 77 -24.75 34.40 21.20
CA THR A 77 -23.81 35.13 20.34
C THR A 77 -23.49 36.53 20.83
N GLU A 78 -23.11 36.67 22.10
CA GLU A 78 -22.27 37.81 22.45
C GLU A 78 -20.83 37.44 22.83
N GLU A 79 -20.50 36.21 23.28
CA GLU A 79 -19.09 35.94 23.66
C GLU A 79 -18.49 34.53 23.41
N SER A 80 -19.25 33.46 23.20
CA SER A 80 -18.67 32.10 23.28
C SER A 80 -18.32 31.42 21.94
N VAL A 81 -19.21 31.37 20.93
CA VAL A 81 -18.99 30.51 19.75
C VAL A 81 -18.19 31.19 18.63
N ASP A 82 -18.35 32.50 18.43
CA ASP A 82 -17.57 33.25 17.43
C ASP A 82 -16.06 33.28 17.79
N ASN A 83 -15.70 32.97 19.05
CA ASN A 83 -14.31 32.88 19.53
C ASN A 83 -13.73 31.45 19.55
N ILE A 84 -14.53 30.40 19.32
CA ILE A 84 -14.08 29.00 19.50
C ILE A 84 -13.35 28.42 18.28
N SER A 85 -13.57 28.96 17.08
CA SER A 85 -12.87 28.49 15.89
C SER A 85 -12.46 29.65 14.98
N SER A 86 -11.17 29.63 14.62
CA SER A 86 -10.59 30.54 13.63
C SER A 86 -11.11 30.30 12.21
N SER A 87 -11.84 29.19 11.97
CA SER A 87 -12.31 28.77 10.66
C SER A 87 -13.78 28.34 10.71
N LYS A 88 -14.68 29.31 10.52
CA LYS A 88 -16.13 29.09 10.33
C LYS A 88 -16.45 28.01 9.29
N ASP A 89 -15.52 27.72 8.39
CA ASP A 89 -15.62 26.68 7.37
C ASP A 89 -15.79 25.27 7.97
N ARG A 90 -15.16 24.94 9.11
CA ARG A 90 -15.17 23.58 9.69
C ARG A 90 -16.38 23.24 10.58
N HIS A 91 -17.18 24.23 10.96
CA HIS A 91 -18.33 24.02 11.86
C HIS A 91 -19.32 22.97 11.35
N CYS A 92 -19.51 22.89 10.02
CA CYS A 92 -20.36 21.88 9.41
C CYS A 92 -19.86 20.45 9.70
N ILE A 93 -18.55 20.18 9.53
CA ILE A 93 -18.00 18.86 9.85
C ILE A 93 -18.15 18.58 11.34
N TYR A 94 -17.80 19.53 12.20
CA TYR A 94 -17.80 19.30 13.65
C TYR A 94 -19.21 19.01 14.16
N LEU A 95 -20.22 19.63 13.55
CA LEU A 95 -21.61 19.31 13.82
C LEU A 95 -22.02 17.93 13.31
N LYS A 96 -21.64 17.55 12.09
CA LYS A 96 -21.90 16.20 11.56
C LYS A 96 -21.23 15.14 12.42
N TYR A 97 -19.96 15.35 12.78
CA TYR A 97 -19.19 14.52 13.69
C TYR A 97 -19.93 14.38 15.04
N TRP A 98 -20.37 15.49 15.63
CA TRP A 98 -21.11 15.46 16.90
C TRP A 98 -22.40 14.65 16.76
N LEU A 99 -23.16 14.85 15.68
CA LEU A 99 -24.38 14.09 15.40
C LEU A 99 -24.09 12.60 15.31
N TYR A 100 -23.07 12.20 14.55
CA TYR A 100 -22.69 10.79 14.37
C TYR A 100 -22.23 10.15 15.68
N ASP A 101 -21.40 10.84 16.47
CA ASP A 101 -20.97 10.37 17.80
C ASP A 101 -22.17 10.21 18.75
N LYS A 102 -23.15 11.11 18.68
CA LYS A 102 -24.37 11.04 19.48
C LYS A 102 -25.30 9.91 19.08
N LEU A 103 -25.53 9.69 17.78
CA LEU A 103 -26.31 8.55 17.29
C LEU A 103 -25.73 7.22 17.79
N ILE A 104 -24.39 7.11 17.84
CA ILE A 104 -23.68 5.94 18.39
C ILE A 104 -23.86 5.82 19.91
N ILE A 105 -23.81 6.94 20.64
CA ILE A 105 -23.94 6.96 22.11
C ILE A 105 -25.34 6.52 22.55
N GLU A 106 -26.38 7.02 21.89
CA GLU A 106 -27.78 6.73 22.21
C GLU A 106 -28.21 5.30 21.83
N ASP A 107 -27.35 4.56 21.11
CA ASP A 107 -27.59 3.17 20.69
C ASP A 107 -28.79 2.98 19.75
N PHE A 108 -29.05 3.97 18.90
CA PHE A 108 -30.11 3.89 17.89
C PHE A 108 -29.81 2.80 16.86
N ASP A 109 -30.86 2.07 16.47
CA ASP A 109 -30.76 1.07 15.42
C ASP A 109 -30.86 1.68 14.01
N GLU A 110 -30.80 0.83 12.98
CA GLU A 110 -30.87 1.26 11.58
C GLU A 110 -32.21 1.95 11.23
N TYR A 111 -33.30 1.53 11.85
CA TYR A 111 -34.63 2.10 11.62
C TYR A 111 -34.74 3.50 12.23
N ASP A 112 -34.29 3.65 13.47
CA ASP A 112 -34.23 4.92 14.19
C ASP A 112 -33.39 5.96 13.43
N ILE A 113 -32.20 5.53 12.98
CA ILE A 113 -31.27 6.37 12.21
C ILE A 113 -31.91 6.82 10.89
N SER A 114 -32.60 5.93 10.18
CA SER A 114 -33.30 6.27 8.94
C SER A 114 -34.36 7.36 9.17
N ILE A 115 -35.16 7.25 10.24
CA ILE A 115 -36.16 8.25 10.62
C ILE A 115 -35.50 9.60 10.91
N ILE A 116 -34.43 9.60 11.70
CA ILE A 116 -33.71 10.83 12.07
C ILE A 116 -33.17 11.53 10.82
N PHE A 117 -32.55 10.80 9.90
CA PHE A 117 -32.05 11.41 8.66
C PHE A 117 -33.16 11.91 7.73
N ASP A 118 -34.27 11.20 7.61
CA ASP A 118 -35.42 11.66 6.82
C ASP A 118 -36.00 12.96 7.40
N PHE A 119 -36.02 13.08 8.73
CA PHE A 119 -36.37 14.31 9.40
C PHE A 119 -35.36 15.44 9.11
N LEU A 120 -34.05 15.19 9.29
CA LEU A 120 -32.99 16.18 9.07
C LEU A 120 -32.99 16.70 7.63
N LYS A 121 -33.20 15.81 6.65
CA LYS A 121 -33.31 16.16 5.23
C LYS A 121 -34.47 17.11 4.95
N LYS A 122 -35.65 16.85 5.53
CA LYS A 122 -36.84 17.72 5.40
C LYS A 122 -36.63 19.10 6.03
N LYS A 123 -35.83 19.19 7.10
CA LYS A 123 -35.55 20.45 7.82
C LYS A 123 -34.24 21.12 7.45
N LYS A 124 -33.56 20.66 6.38
CA LYS A 124 -32.26 21.18 5.93
C LYS A 124 -32.18 22.70 5.86
N ASN A 125 -33.18 23.38 5.28
CA ASN A 125 -33.15 24.85 5.14
C ASN A 125 -33.24 25.59 6.49
N ALA A 126 -34.02 25.07 7.43
CA ALA A 126 -34.08 25.60 8.79
C ALA A 126 -32.74 25.40 9.51
N PHE A 127 -32.14 24.23 9.35
CA PHE A 127 -30.82 23.89 9.88
C PHE A 127 -29.68 24.74 9.27
N MET A 128 -29.75 25.02 7.97
CA MET A 128 -28.78 25.88 7.29
C MET A 128 -28.82 27.33 7.77
N LYS A 129 -30.04 27.87 7.97
CA LYS A 129 -30.23 29.20 8.57
C LYS A 129 -29.65 29.25 9.99
N ILE A 130 -29.79 28.14 10.72
CA ILE A 130 -29.24 27.97 12.06
C ILE A 130 -27.70 28.00 12.08
N LEU A 131 -27.02 27.55 11.02
CA LEU A 131 -25.55 27.53 11.02
C LEU A 131 -24.89 28.87 10.67
N LYS A 132 -25.68 29.92 10.36
CA LYS A 132 -25.20 31.24 9.88
C LYS A 132 -24.08 31.11 8.83
N SER A 133 -24.11 30.03 8.04
CA SER A 133 -23.09 29.71 7.06
C SER A 133 -23.58 30.10 5.69
N ASN A 134 -22.78 30.90 4.97
CA ASN A 134 -23.01 31.21 3.56
C ASN A 134 -22.73 30.00 2.65
N ARG A 135 -22.28 28.86 3.22
CA ARG A 135 -21.97 27.63 2.48
C ARG A 135 -22.93 26.51 2.85
N PRO A 136 -23.44 25.73 1.88
CA PRO A 136 -24.31 24.59 2.15
C PRO A 136 -23.59 23.50 2.96
N CYS A 137 -24.22 23.06 4.06
CA CYS A 137 -23.87 21.89 4.85
C CYS A 137 -24.84 20.76 4.48
N ASN A 138 -24.36 19.74 3.77
CA ASN A 138 -25.22 18.64 3.31
C ASN A 138 -25.26 17.52 4.34
N ILE A 139 -26.45 17.11 4.76
CA ILE A 139 -26.61 15.91 5.59
C ILE A 139 -27.03 14.77 4.65
N TYR A 140 -26.17 13.79 4.48
CA TYR A 140 -26.43 12.58 3.69
C TYR A 140 -27.05 11.49 4.56
N LYS A 141 -27.91 10.63 3.99
CA LYS A 141 -28.62 9.59 4.72
C LYS A 141 -27.72 8.35 4.86
N LEU A 142 -26.83 8.38 5.84
CA LEU A 142 -25.90 7.29 6.11
C LEU A 142 -26.59 6.13 6.82
N SER A 143 -26.17 4.90 6.50
CA SER A 143 -26.50 3.73 7.32
C SER A 143 -25.76 3.75 8.66
N LEU A 144 -26.19 2.95 9.66
CA LEU A 144 -25.46 2.83 10.93
C LEU A 144 -24.01 2.36 10.70
N SER A 145 -23.83 1.42 9.77
CA SER A 145 -22.51 0.94 9.34
C SER A 145 -21.65 2.05 8.76
N ASP A 146 -22.23 2.94 7.96
CA ASP A 146 -21.50 4.05 7.36
C ASP A 146 -21.21 5.16 8.36
N ILE A 147 -22.11 5.44 9.32
CA ILE A 147 -21.84 6.32 10.47
C ILE A 147 -20.62 5.82 11.23
N HIS A 148 -20.54 4.52 11.53
CA HIS A 148 -19.38 3.95 12.21
C HIS A 148 -18.09 4.17 11.43
N LYS A 149 -18.09 3.91 10.12
CA LYS A 149 -16.90 4.13 9.27
C LYS A 149 -16.49 5.60 9.22
N ILE A 150 -17.46 6.51 8.97
CA ILE A 150 -17.21 7.95 8.87
C ILE A 150 -16.70 8.50 10.20
N LYS A 151 -17.25 8.06 11.33
CA LYS A 151 -16.77 8.47 12.66
C LYS A 151 -15.30 8.14 12.85
N ILE A 152 -14.91 6.87 12.64
CA ILE A 152 -13.53 6.41 12.78
C ILE A 152 -12.60 7.16 11.80
N LEU A 153 -13.07 7.39 10.57
CA LEU A 153 -12.34 8.15 9.55
C LEU A 153 -12.11 9.60 9.98
N TYR A 154 -13.12 10.25 10.57
CA TYR A 154 -13.02 11.60 11.11
C TYR A 154 -12.06 11.66 12.29
N ASP A 155 -12.08 10.69 13.20
CA ASP A 155 -11.11 10.65 14.31
C ASP A 155 -9.68 10.58 13.78
N TYR A 156 -9.40 9.68 12.84
CA TYR A 156 -8.09 9.60 12.20
C TYR A 156 -7.72 10.92 11.52
N SER A 157 -8.65 11.49 10.74
CA SER A 157 -8.36 12.66 9.92
C SER A 157 -8.18 13.94 10.73
N GLU A 158 -8.97 14.15 11.78
CA GLU A 158 -8.87 15.34 12.64
C GLU A 158 -7.69 15.26 13.60
N PHE A 159 -7.33 14.07 14.08
CA PHE A 159 -6.32 13.95 15.12
C PHE A 159 -4.93 13.57 14.62
N LEU A 160 -4.83 12.76 13.56
CA LEU A 160 -3.57 12.14 13.14
C LEU A 160 -3.10 12.49 11.73
N HIS A 161 -4.00 12.56 10.75
CA HIS A 161 -3.66 12.71 9.32
C HIS A 161 -2.66 13.84 9.04
N ASP A 162 -2.78 15.00 9.68
CA ASP A 162 -1.79 16.09 9.57
C ASP A 162 -1.19 16.52 10.91
N SER A 163 -1.00 15.56 11.81
CA SER A 163 -0.43 15.83 13.13
C SER A 163 1.09 15.67 13.18
N ASP A 164 1.67 16.19 14.26
CA ASP A 164 3.07 15.93 14.62
C ASP A 164 3.29 14.42 14.90
N THR A 165 4.45 13.91 14.51
CA THR A 165 4.86 12.51 14.71
C THR A 165 4.91 12.13 16.19
N THR A 166 5.05 13.10 17.10
CA THR A 166 4.98 12.90 18.56
C THR A 166 3.65 12.30 19.05
N LYS A 167 2.53 12.54 18.36
CA LYS A 167 1.23 11.94 18.73
C LYS A 167 1.21 10.43 18.52
N TYR A 168 1.97 9.94 17.55
CA TYR A 168 2.05 8.52 17.22
C TYR A 168 2.72 7.73 18.35
N ASP A 169 3.71 8.32 19.04
CA ASP A 169 4.35 7.71 20.21
C ASP A 169 3.40 7.55 21.39
N LEU A 170 2.46 8.48 21.54
CA LEU A 170 1.46 8.42 22.60
C LEU A 170 0.48 7.28 22.36
N ILE A 171 0.04 7.11 21.11
CA ILE A 171 -0.90 6.06 20.71
C ILE A 171 -0.23 4.69 20.68
N LEU A 172 1.05 4.60 20.31
CA LEU A 172 1.80 3.35 20.27
C LEU A 172 1.79 2.58 21.61
N LYS A 173 1.66 3.32 22.73
CA LYS A 173 1.62 2.76 24.09
C LYS A 173 0.36 1.96 24.38
N ASP A 174 -0.66 2.05 23.53
CA ASP A 174 -1.94 1.39 23.73
C ASP A 174 -2.39 0.68 22.43
N GLU A 175 -2.30 -0.65 22.45
CA GLU A 175 -2.57 -1.48 21.27
C GLU A 175 -4.00 -1.30 20.75
N GLU A 176 -4.97 -1.18 21.65
CA GLU A 176 -6.39 -1.05 21.28
C GLU A 176 -6.64 0.26 20.51
N TYR A 177 -6.09 1.39 21.00
CA TYR A 177 -6.20 2.68 20.32
C TYR A 177 -5.34 2.72 19.05
N LEU A 178 -4.18 2.07 19.02
CA LEU A 178 -3.40 1.97 17.78
C LEU A 178 -4.20 1.23 16.71
N THR A 179 -4.79 0.08 17.03
CA THR A 179 -5.63 -0.68 16.10
C THR A 179 -6.80 0.17 15.61
N TYR A 180 -7.42 0.96 16.50
CA TYR A 180 -8.50 1.88 16.14
C TYR A 180 -8.08 2.92 15.10
N PHE A 181 -6.96 3.61 15.33
CA PHE A 181 -6.47 4.64 14.40
C PHE A 181 -5.93 4.05 13.09
N LYS A 182 -5.31 2.86 13.12
CA LYS A 182 -4.94 2.12 11.90
C LYS A 182 -6.18 1.79 11.06
N LYS A 183 -7.25 1.32 11.68
CA LYS A 183 -8.53 1.10 10.98
C LYS A 183 -9.06 2.38 10.35
N GLY A 184 -8.90 3.53 11.00
CA GLY A 184 -9.25 4.83 10.42
C GLY A 184 -8.42 5.19 9.19
N LEU A 185 -7.11 4.94 9.22
CA LEU A 185 -6.24 5.07 8.05
C LEU A 185 -6.66 4.14 6.90
N ASP A 186 -6.93 2.87 7.20
CA ASP A 186 -7.36 1.89 6.19
C ASP A 186 -8.69 2.31 5.53
N LEU A 187 -9.65 2.77 6.34
CA LEU A 187 -10.92 3.32 5.84
C LEU A 187 -10.69 4.54 4.96
N TYR A 188 -9.82 5.45 5.38
CA TYR A 188 -9.47 6.64 4.60
C TYR A 188 -8.89 6.27 3.23
N GLN A 189 -7.90 5.38 3.19
CA GLN A 189 -7.26 4.94 1.95
C GLN A 189 -8.23 4.18 1.03
N ASN A 190 -9.04 3.28 1.58
CA ASN A 190 -10.04 2.54 0.82
C ASN A 190 -11.12 3.48 0.25
N SER A 191 -11.55 4.49 1.01
CA SER A 191 -12.53 5.47 0.54
C SER A 191 -12.02 6.27 -0.65
N LYS A 192 -10.73 6.65 -0.65
CA LYS A 192 -10.09 7.32 -1.80
C LYS A 192 -10.07 6.47 -3.06
N ILE A 193 -10.11 5.14 -2.94
CA ILE A 193 -10.12 4.22 -4.08
C ILE A 193 -11.55 4.00 -4.60
N ILE A 194 -12.52 3.84 -3.70
CA ILE A 194 -13.90 3.45 -4.05
C ILE A 194 -14.76 4.66 -4.46
N CYS A 195 -14.60 5.80 -3.78
CA CYS A 195 -15.45 6.98 -3.96
C CYS A 195 -15.21 7.85 -5.20
N PRO A 196 -14.10 7.71 -5.97
CA PRO A 196 -13.99 8.26 -7.31
C PRO A 196 -14.87 7.58 -8.37
N SER A 197 -15.46 6.40 -8.08
CA SER A 197 -16.25 5.64 -9.05
C SER A 197 -17.65 6.26 -9.34
N ILE A 198 -18.28 5.85 -10.45
CA ILE A 198 -19.53 6.43 -11.00
C ILE A 198 -20.74 6.28 -10.05
N LYS A 199 -20.73 5.31 -9.12
CA LYS A 199 -21.80 5.14 -8.12
C LYS A 199 -21.41 5.86 -6.83
N LYS A 200 -21.92 7.08 -6.66
CA LYS A 200 -21.78 7.84 -5.41
C LYS A 200 -22.99 7.55 -4.53
N ASP A 201 -22.82 6.64 -3.58
CA ASP A 201 -23.75 6.49 -2.48
C ASP A 201 -23.55 7.62 -1.44
N ASP A 202 -24.44 7.67 -0.45
CA ASP A 202 -24.41 8.71 0.60
C ASP A 202 -23.11 8.70 1.41
N TYR A 203 -22.49 7.52 1.60
CA TYR A 203 -21.16 7.40 2.21
C TYR A 203 -20.10 8.17 1.42
N CYS A 204 -20.01 7.91 0.10
CA CYS A 204 -19.02 8.57 -0.74
C CYS A 204 -19.30 10.06 -0.92
N TYR A 205 -20.54 10.52 -0.83
CA TYR A 205 -20.82 11.95 -0.80
C TYR A 205 -20.29 12.62 0.47
N GLU A 206 -20.50 12.02 1.65
CA GLU A 206 -19.96 12.52 2.92
C GLU A 206 -18.43 12.55 2.90
N PHE A 207 -17.79 11.45 2.49
CA PHE A 207 -16.33 11.36 2.38
C PHE A 207 -15.74 12.39 1.41
N ASN A 208 -16.30 12.51 0.20
CA ASN A 208 -15.78 13.44 -0.81
C ASN A 208 -15.97 14.91 -0.38
N GLU A 209 -17.07 15.23 0.31
CA GLU A 209 -17.26 16.58 0.87
C GLU A 209 -16.17 16.88 1.90
N TYR A 210 -15.88 15.93 2.81
CA TYR A 210 -14.80 16.05 3.78
C TYR A 210 -13.44 16.26 3.10
N GLU A 211 -13.07 15.35 2.19
CA GLU A 211 -11.75 15.34 1.55
C GLU A 211 -11.50 16.61 0.73
N THR A 212 -12.49 17.09 -0.02
CA THR A 212 -12.30 18.23 -0.93
C THR A 212 -12.27 19.57 -0.21
N LYS A 213 -13.11 19.76 0.82
CA LYS A 213 -13.27 21.07 1.47
C LYS A 213 -12.31 21.30 2.64
N TYR A 214 -11.84 20.23 3.29
CA TYR A 214 -11.28 20.34 4.63
C TYR A 214 -9.91 19.72 4.83
N LYS A 215 -9.40 19.03 3.81
CA LYS A 215 -8.06 18.47 3.80
C LYS A 215 -6.99 19.54 3.61
N ARG A 216 -6.04 19.61 4.54
CA ARG A 216 -4.79 20.36 4.38
C ARG A 216 -3.84 19.57 3.49
N LYS A 217 -3.23 20.23 2.49
CA LYS A 217 -2.15 19.64 1.70
C LYS A 217 -0.86 19.71 2.53
N SER A 218 -0.42 18.58 3.05
CA SER A 218 0.84 18.44 3.78
C SER A 218 1.80 17.59 2.98
N ALA A 219 3.03 18.05 2.79
CA ALA A 219 4.07 17.28 2.10
C ALA A 219 4.41 15.97 2.84
N TYR A 220 4.26 15.97 4.17
CA TYR A 220 4.54 14.83 5.05
C TYR A 220 3.37 13.84 5.17
N LEU A 221 2.27 14.02 4.42
CA LEU A 221 1.11 13.15 4.57
C LEU A 221 1.45 11.69 4.26
N SER A 222 2.14 11.44 3.14
CA SER A 222 2.44 10.07 2.71
C SER A 222 3.34 9.32 3.69
N CYS A 223 4.33 10.00 4.27
CA CYS A 223 5.21 9.38 5.27
C CYS A 223 4.47 9.11 6.58
N LYS A 224 3.55 10.00 7.01
CA LYS A 224 2.77 9.85 8.25
C LYS A 224 1.83 8.66 8.18
N GLU A 225 1.14 8.49 7.04
CA GLU A 225 0.31 7.32 6.78
C GLU A 225 1.13 6.03 6.91
N LYS A 226 2.31 5.98 6.27
CA LYS A 226 3.18 4.80 6.33
C LYS A 226 3.80 4.57 7.71
N LEU A 227 4.15 5.63 8.42
CA LEU A 227 4.59 5.55 9.81
C LEU A 227 3.51 4.85 10.64
N LEU A 228 2.26 5.33 10.60
CA LEU A 228 1.14 4.73 11.32
C LEU A 228 0.92 3.26 10.96
N SER A 229 0.91 2.94 9.66
CA SER A 229 0.76 1.56 9.18
C SER A 229 1.84 0.66 9.74
N SER A 230 3.09 1.15 9.88
CA SER A 230 4.25 0.37 10.31
C SER A 230 4.32 0.11 11.82
N LEU A 231 3.67 0.91 12.66
CA LEU A 231 3.66 0.76 14.12
C LEU A 231 3.11 -0.63 14.51
N HIS A 232 3.73 -1.36 15.44
CA HIS A 232 3.33 -2.74 15.82
C HIS A 232 3.33 -3.80 14.70
N ASN A 233 3.86 -3.55 13.49
CA ASN A 233 4.04 -4.60 12.47
C ASN A 233 5.23 -5.55 12.73
N LYS A 234 5.85 -5.50 13.91
CA LYS A 234 6.92 -6.41 14.31
C LYS A 234 6.40 -7.76 14.83
N VAL A 235 5.45 -8.40 14.15
CA VAL A 235 5.19 -9.84 14.30
C VAL A 235 4.69 -10.40 12.97
N THR A 236 5.57 -11.06 12.23
CA THR A 236 5.46 -12.44 11.68
C THR A 236 6.58 -12.66 10.64
N THR A 237 7.83 -12.55 11.05
CA THR A 237 8.93 -13.30 10.41
C THR A 237 9.18 -14.54 11.26
N LEU A 238 8.24 -15.49 11.21
CA LEU A 238 8.51 -16.85 11.65
C LEU A 238 8.95 -17.67 10.44
N ASN A 239 10.22 -18.03 10.48
CA ASN A 239 10.85 -19.19 9.87
C ASN A 239 11.11 -19.19 8.36
N GLY A 240 12.04 -18.33 7.97
CA GLY A 240 13.03 -18.59 6.91
C GLY A 240 14.29 -17.80 7.29
N GLY A 241 15.36 -18.47 7.69
CA GLY A 241 16.44 -17.91 8.51
C GLY A 241 17.05 -16.60 8.01
N SER A 242 16.94 -15.54 8.81
CA SER A 242 17.86 -14.40 8.74
C SER A 242 19.10 -14.73 9.56
N LEU A 243 20.15 -15.20 8.88
CA LEU A 243 21.51 -15.11 9.38
C LEU A 243 21.99 -13.66 9.18
N GLN A 244 21.58 -12.75 10.06
CA GLN A 244 22.23 -11.44 10.20
C GLN A 244 23.06 -11.44 11.48
N GLY A 245 24.26 -12.01 11.37
CA GLY A 245 25.38 -11.54 12.18
C GLY A 245 25.89 -10.23 11.59
N ASP A 246 26.28 -9.31 12.47
CA ASP A 246 26.89 -8.01 12.16
C ASP A 246 27.86 -8.08 10.97
N ARG A 247 27.37 -7.75 9.77
CA ARG A 247 28.21 -7.48 8.60
C ARG A 247 27.76 -6.14 8.04
N LYS A 248 28.62 -5.13 8.20
CA LYS A 248 28.50 -3.83 7.54
C LYS A 248 28.31 -4.07 6.04
N SER A 249 27.13 -3.74 5.51
CA SER A 249 26.90 -3.69 4.07
C SER A 249 27.71 -2.53 3.48
N GLU A 250 28.83 -2.86 2.84
CA GLU A 250 29.64 -1.93 2.03
C GLU A 250 28.92 -1.64 0.70
N GLY A 251 27.75 -0.98 0.72
CA GLY A 251 27.15 -0.32 -0.46
C GLY A 251 27.14 -1.14 -1.76
N ALA A 252 26.94 -2.45 -1.64
CA ALA A 252 27.20 -3.39 -2.72
C ALA A 252 25.93 -3.61 -3.56
N VAL A 253 26.14 -4.19 -4.75
CA VAL A 253 25.08 -4.85 -5.52
C VAL A 253 24.33 -5.84 -4.60
N ASP A 254 23.03 -6.06 -4.82
CA ASP A 254 22.21 -7.06 -4.10
C ASP A 254 23.05 -8.28 -3.72
N LEU A 255 23.08 -8.64 -2.43
CA LEU A 255 24.07 -9.58 -1.91
C LEU A 255 23.90 -10.97 -2.52
N ASP A 256 22.65 -11.43 -2.71
CA ASP A 256 22.38 -12.73 -3.33
C ASP A 256 22.89 -12.75 -4.77
N LEU A 257 22.59 -11.69 -5.53
CA LEU A 257 23.09 -11.49 -6.89
C LEU A 257 24.61 -11.41 -6.93
N TYR A 258 25.22 -10.65 -6.05
CA TYR A 258 26.67 -10.45 -5.99
C TYR A 258 27.39 -11.77 -5.66
N GLU A 259 26.87 -12.53 -4.69
CA GLU A 259 27.37 -13.87 -4.38
C GLU A 259 27.17 -14.84 -5.55
N LEU A 260 26.05 -14.78 -6.28
CA LEU A 260 25.85 -15.57 -7.50
C LEU A 260 26.87 -15.20 -8.58
N LEU A 261 27.11 -13.91 -8.80
CA LEU A 261 28.10 -13.43 -9.76
C LEU A 261 29.53 -13.83 -9.37
N LYS A 262 29.85 -13.85 -8.06
CA LYS A 262 31.14 -14.34 -7.54
C LYS A 262 31.31 -15.86 -7.63
N LYS A 263 30.27 -16.62 -7.25
CA LYS A 263 30.32 -18.09 -7.15
C LYS A 263 30.57 -18.78 -8.48
N VAL A 264 30.22 -18.14 -9.60
CA VAL A 264 30.47 -18.61 -10.97
C VAL A 264 31.94 -18.92 -11.25
N ILE A 265 32.88 -18.48 -10.39
CA ILE A 265 34.31 -18.44 -10.75
C ILE A 265 35.21 -19.35 -9.88
N PHE A 266 34.68 -20.04 -8.86
CA PHE A 266 35.46 -20.99 -8.06
C PHE A 266 35.06 -22.46 -8.31
N PRO A 267 35.54 -23.11 -9.38
CA PRO A 267 35.93 -24.51 -9.33
C PRO A 267 37.36 -24.61 -8.77
N ASN A 268 37.66 -25.68 -8.06
CA ASN A 268 38.99 -25.94 -7.46
C ASN A 268 40.17 -25.68 -8.43
N PHE A 269 41.28 -25.20 -7.85
CA PHE A 269 42.66 -25.15 -8.40
C PHE A 269 43.06 -23.95 -9.31
N LEU A 270 43.09 -22.70 -8.80
CA LEU A 270 44.14 -21.68 -9.06
C LEU A 270 43.76 -20.31 -8.44
N LYS A 271 44.08 -20.11 -7.16
CA LYS A 271 43.63 -18.94 -6.37
C LYS A 271 44.27 -17.59 -6.75
N ASN A 272 45.39 -17.58 -7.48
CA ASN A 272 46.22 -16.38 -7.67
C ASN A 272 46.20 -15.78 -9.09
N LEU A 273 45.63 -16.46 -10.09
CA LEU A 273 45.56 -15.97 -11.48
C LEU A 273 44.15 -15.52 -11.91
N LEU A 274 43.13 -15.72 -11.05
CA LEU A 274 41.71 -15.60 -11.39
C LEU A 274 41.00 -14.38 -10.76
N ILE A 275 41.68 -13.62 -9.91
CA ILE A 275 41.14 -12.36 -9.34
C ILE A 275 40.78 -11.40 -10.49
N ASP A 276 41.67 -11.27 -11.49
CA ASP A 276 41.47 -10.42 -12.68
C ASP A 276 40.24 -10.79 -13.55
N TYR A 277 39.74 -12.02 -13.50
CA TYR A 277 38.63 -12.48 -14.36
C TYR A 277 37.25 -12.28 -13.71
N CYS A 278 37.16 -12.40 -12.37
CA CYS A 278 35.98 -11.96 -11.60
C CYS A 278 35.73 -10.46 -11.80
N ASP A 279 36.82 -9.70 -11.75
CA ASP A 279 36.80 -8.28 -11.98
C ASP A 279 36.21 -8.01 -13.37
N GLN A 280 36.62 -8.71 -14.45
CA GLN A 280 36.09 -8.44 -15.80
C GLN A 280 34.56 -8.51 -16.00
N ILE A 281 33.79 -9.38 -15.31
CA ILE A 281 32.31 -9.46 -15.48
C ILE A 281 31.60 -8.42 -14.62
N ILE A 282 32.02 -8.30 -13.36
CA ILE A 282 31.51 -7.28 -12.44
C ILE A 282 31.86 -5.88 -12.99
N ASP A 283 33.03 -5.74 -13.62
CA ASP A 283 33.54 -4.56 -14.30
C ASP A 283 32.88 -4.29 -15.65
N LYS A 284 32.37 -5.33 -16.33
CA LYS A 284 31.63 -5.17 -17.60
C LYS A 284 30.36 -4.35 -17.40
N ILE A 285 29.83 -4.35 -16.18
CA ILE A 285 28.69 -3.54 -15.79
C ILE A 285 29.20 -2.42 -14.88
N HIS A 286 29.16 -1.19 -15.39
CA HIS A 286 29.64 0.00 -14.69
C HIS A 286 28.96 0.25 -13.32
N LEU A 287 27.88 -0.46 -12.98
CA LEU A 287 27.12 -0.33 -11.72
C LEU A 287 27.99 -0.57 -10.47
N HIS A 288 28.69 -1.70 -10.39
CA HIS A 288 29.48 -2.02 -9.19
C HIS A 288 30.61 -1.01 -8.97
N LYS A 289 31.38 -0.72 -10.02
CA LYS A 289 32.43 0.31 -9.99
C LYS A 289 31.89 1.69 -9.64
N PHE A 290 30.72 2.03 -10.15
CA PHE A 290 30.07 3.27 -9.82
C PHE A 290 29.75 3.33 -8.32
N TYR A 291 29.18 2.27 -7.73
CA TYR A 291 28.95 2.22 -6.28
C TYR A 291 30.22 2.31 -5.46
N GLU A 292 31.27 1.59 -5.82
CA GLU A 292 32.57 1.73 -5.15
C GLU A 292 33.08 3.18 -5.19
N SER A 293 32.90 3.87 -6.33
CA SER A 293 33.29 5.28 -6.45
C SER A 293 32.52 6.21 -5.50
N LEU A 294 31.25 5.89 -5.21
CA LEU A 294 30.44 6.62 -4.23
C LEU A 294 30.97 6.40 -2.80
N GLU A 295 31.54 5.23 -2.49
CA GLU A 295 32.06 4.89 -1.15
C GLU A 295 33.45 5.47 -0.85
N GLN A 296 34.29 5.66 -1.88
CA GLN A 296 35.71 6.02 -1.73
C GLN A 296 35.95 7.38 -1.06
N HIS A 297 34.94 8.24 -0.97
CA HIS A 297 35.08 9.60 -0.46
C HIS A 297 34.54 9.72 0.97
N LYS A 298 35.37 9.40 1.97
CA LYS A 298 35.05 9.64 3.39
C LYS A 298 35.61 10.99 3.89
N ARG A 299 34.66 11.82 4.36
CA ARG A 299 34.74 12.88 5.37
C ARG A 299 35.96 13.81 5.35
N THR A 300 35.73 15.07 4.99
CA THR A 300 36.45 16.21 5.59
C THR A 300 35.61 17.45 5.90
N ASP A 301 34.34 17.56 5.47
CA ASP A 301 33.65 18.85 5.60
C ASP A 301 32.61 18.91 6.72
N THR A 302 32.72 19.96 7.52
CA THR A 302 31.68 20.53 8.37
C THR A 302 30.54 21.04 7.49
N SER A 303 29.72 20.13 6.95
CA SER A 303 28.51 20.51 6.22
C SER A 303 27.39 20.91 7.20
N ASP A 304 26.88 22.12 7.02
CA ASP A 304 25.72 22.67 7.73
C ASP A 304 24.39 22.09 7.23
N ILE A 305 24.37 21.16 6.26
CA ILE A 305 23.13 20.60 5.73
C ILE A 305 22.29 19.94 6.83
N CYS A 306 22.93 19.41 7.86
CA CYS A 306 22.24 18.82 9.01
C CYS A 306 21.61 19.86 9.95
N ASN A 307 22.03 21.13 9.93
CA ASN A 307 21.30 22.18 10.64
C ASN A 307 19.90 22.37 10.03
N SER A 308 19.72 22.06 8.74
CA SER A 308 18.40 22.06 8.11
C SER A 308 17.52 20.91 8.60
N LEU A 309 18.06 19.86 9.24
CA LEU A 309 17.25 18.81 9.88
C LEU A 309 16.52 19.32 11.12
N LYS A 310 17.07 20.30 11.85
CA LYS A 310 16.47 20.87 13.07
C LYS A 310 15.12 21.54 12.82
N SER A 311 14.84 21.95 11.59
CA SER A 311 13.53 22.48 11.20
C SER A 311 12.47 21.39 10.95
N TYR A 312 12.82 20.11 11.09
CA TYR A 312 11.97 18.96 10.84
C TYR A 312 11.88 18.05 12.08
N PRO A 313 10.77 17.33 12.29
CA PRO A 313 10.56 16.48 13.46
C PRO A 313 11.29 15.13 13.32
N VAL A 314 12.62 15.17 13.24
CA VAL A 314 13.52 14.01 13.12
C VAL A 314 14.03 13.65 14.52
N LYS A 315 13.95 12.37 14.90
CA LYS A 315 14.41 11.85 16.20
C LYS A 315 15.84 11.32 16.14
N ASN A 316 16.24 10.80 14.98
CA ASN A 316 17.55 10.18 14.79
C ASN A 316 18.45 11.07 13.93
N GLU A 317 19.03 12.10 14.56
CA GLU A 317 19.93 13.05 13.88
C GLU A 317 21.18 12.38 13.30
N ASN A 318 21.63 11.21 13.77
CA ASN A 318 22.97 10.74 13.42
C ASN A 318 23.05 9.98 12.08
N GLY A 319 22.17 8.99 11.82
CA GLY A 319 22.29 8.17 10.60
C GLY A 319 21.91 8.91 9.32
N VAL A 320 20.75 9.58 9.33
CA VAL A 320 20.23 10.32 8.17
C VAL A 320 21.11 11.53 7.84
N CYS A 321 21.59 12.26 8.86
CA CYS A 321 22.52 13.38 8.66
C CYS A 321 23.82 12.94 7.97
N GLU A 322 24.44 11.85 8.43
CA GLU A 322 25.69 11.39 7.84
C GLU A 322 25.51 10.99 6.38
N LEU A 323 24.39 10.33 6.03
CA LEU A 323 24.07 10.06 4.64
C LEU A 323 23.80 11.34 3.84
N LEU A 324 23.14 12.35 4.41
CA LEU A 324 22.91 13.64 3.75
C LEU A 324 24.22 14.36 3.45
N LYS A 325 25.16 14.40 4.39
CA LYS A 325 26.49 14.99 4.15
C LYS A 325 27.21 14.28 3.01
N HIS A 326 27.12 12.95 2.97
CA HIS A 326 27.71 12.14 1.92
C HIS A 326 27.05 12.42 0.56
N ALA A 327 25.71 12.43 0.51
CA ALA A 327 24.96 12.74 -0.69
C ALA A 327 25.25 14.15 -1.19
N GLU A 328 25.33 15.15 -0.30
CA GLU A 328 25.68 16.52 -0.66
C GLU A 328 27.07 16.59 -1.30
N TYR A 329 28.06 15.88 -0.75
CA TYR A 329 29.40 15.82 -1.32
C TYR A 329 29.40 15.21 -2.73
N ILE A 330 28.70 14.09 -2.92
CA ILE A 330 28.53 13.46 -4.25
C ILE A 330 27.92 14.48 -5.22
N LEU A 331 26.87 15.19 -4.80
CA LEU A 331 26.18 16.18 -5.61
C LEU A 331 27.08 17.39 -5.92
N LYS A 332 27.95 17.85 -5.00
CA LYS A 332 28.95 18.91 -5.28
C LYS A 332 29.93 18.52 -6.38
N SER A 333 30.31 17.25 -6.41
CA SER A 333 31.27 16.71 -7.39
C SER A 333 30.58 16.09 -8.62
N TRP A 334 29.26 16.25 -8.77
CA TRP A 334 28.45 15.49 -9.72
C TRP A 334 28.93 15.64 -11.16
N ASP A 335 28.97 16.86 -11.70
CA ASP A 335 29.37 17.10 -13.09
C ASP A 335 30.79 16.62 -13.41
N LYS A 336 31.70 16.81 -12.44
CA LYS A 336 33.13 16.53 -12.62
C LYS A 336 33.43 15.04 -12.58
N THR A 337 32.77 14.31 -11.69
CA THR A 337 33.17 12.94 -11.34
C THR A 337 32.13 11.89 -11.72
N TYR A 338 30.84 12.20 -11.57
CA TYR A 338 29.80 11.16 -11.55
C TYR A 338 28.84 11.22 -12.73
N ALA A 339 28.50 12.39 -13.26
CA ALA A 339 27.45 12.56 -14.27
C ALA A 339 27.69 11.70 -15.53
N THR A 340 28.93 11.59 -15.99
CA THR A 340 29.30 10.83 -17.20
C THR A 340 30.32 9.71 -16.90
N TYR A 341 30.22 9.14 -15.70
CA TYR A 341 31.15 8.12 -15.22
C TYR A 341 31.29 6.97 -16.23
N GLN A 342 32.52 6.72 -16.70
CA GLN A 342 32.87 5.63 -17.61
C GLN A 342 31.95 5.47 -18.84
N LYS A 343 31.49 6.58 -19.44
CA LYS A 343 30.59 6.64 -20.62
C LYS A 343 29.12 6.31 -20.34
N LEU A 344 28.72 6.13 -19.09
CA LEU A 344 27.31 6.11 -18.73
C LEU A 344 26.68 7.47 -19.02
N THR A 345 25.39 7.46 -19.36
CA THR A 345 24.60 8.67 -19.48
C THR A 345 24.31 9.26 -18.11
N THR A 346 24.06 10.58 -18.07
CA THR A 346 23.63 11.29 -16.85
C THR A 346 22.40 10.65 -16.19
N SER A 347 21.48 10.09 -16.99
CA SER A 347 20.30 9.42 -16.46
C SER A 347 20.68 8.12 -15.74
N GLU A 348 21.53 7.29 -16.35
CA GLU A 348 21.97 6.01 -15.77
C GLU A 348 22.75 6.23 -14.47
N THR A 349 23.68 7.18 -14.44
CA THR A 349 24.46 7.48 -13.24
C THR A 349 23.58 8.01 -12.11
N CYS A 350 22.60 8.85 -12.43
CA CYS A 350 21.64 9.35 -11.46
C CYS A 350 20.72 8.23 -10.94
N ASP A 351 20.27 7.33 -11.81
CA ASP A 351 19.53 6.13 -11.40
C ASP A 351 20.37 5.28 -10.45
N TYR A 352 21.63 5.01 -10.79
CA TYR A 352 22.52 4.22 -9.95
C TYR A 352 22.68 4.86 -8.58
N MET A 353 23.00 6.16 -8.52
CA MET A 353 23.12 6.90 -7.25
C MET A 353 21.83 6.80 -6.43
N ARG A 354 20.66 6.91 -7.06
CA ARG A 354 19.37 6.81 -6.39
C ARG A 354 19.18 5.44 -5.74
N TYR A 355 19.43 4.34 -6.43
CA TYR A 355 19.32 3.00 -5.85
C TYR A 355 20.41 2.69 -4.82
N TRP A 356 21.60 3.29 -4.95
CA TRP A 356 22.61 3.25 -3.89
C TRP A 356 22.10 3.94 -2.61
N LEU A 357 21.49 5.12 -2.74
CA LEU A 357 20.86 5.80 -1.61
C LEU A 357 19.73 4.98 -0.99
N TYR A 358 18.96 4.23 -1.80
CA TYR A 358 17.91 3.34 -1.28
C TYR A 358 18.48 2.24 -0.38
N ASP A 359 19.60 1.62 -0.79
CA ASP A 359 20.34 0.66 0.06
C ASP A 359 20.83 1.34 1.35
N LYS A 360 21.45 2.51 1.26
CA LYS A 360 21.92 3.20 2.48
C LYS A 360 20.79 3.56 3.44
N LEU A 361 19.67 4.07 2.91
CA LEU A 361 18.51 4.42 3.71
C LEU A 361 17.83 3.20 4.34
N SER A 362 17.85 2.03 3.70
CA SER A 362 17.26 0.81 4.30
C SER A 362 18.06 0.28 5.49
N HIS A 363 19.36 0.54 5.55
CA HIS A 363 20.22 0.13 6.68
C HIS A 363 20.26 1.14 7.83
N ILE A 364 19.75 2.35 7.63
CA ILE A 364 19.62 3.35 8.69
C ILE A 364 18.34 3.08 9.49
N ASP A 365 18.43 3.17 10.82
CA ASP A 365 17.26 3.15 11.70
C ASP A 365 16.51 4.50 11.61
N ALA A 366 15.80 4.69 10.50
CA ALA A 366 15.02 5.89 10.21
C ALA A 366 13.56 5.51 9.97
N ASN A 367 12.65 6.26 10.57
CA ASN A 367 11.23 6.13 10.30
C ASN A 367 10.87 6.77 8.94
N PRO A 368 9.71 6.43 8.34
CA PRO A 368 9.34 6.93 7.01
C PRO A 368 9.38 8.46 6.86
N CYS A 369 9.09 9.23 7.91
CA CYS A 369 9.13 10.70 7.83
C CYS A 369 10.53 11.29 7.93
N GLU A 370 11.47 10.60 8.56
CA GLU A 370 12.88 10.98 8.54
C GLU A 370 13.47 10.73 7.15
N ILE A 371 13.05 9.63 6.51
CA ILE A 371 13.36 9.34 5.11
C ILE A 371 12.74 10.43 4.21
N GLU A 372 11.47 10.81 4.39
CA GLU A 372 10.85 11.95 3.66
C GLU A 372 11.69 13.22 3.74
N THR A 373 12.17 13.58 4.93
CA THR A 373 13.05 14.73 5.13
C THR A 373 14.34 14.62 4.31
N PHE A 374 14.95 13.43 4.23
CA PHE A 374 16.11 13.19 3.36
C PHE A 374 15.81 13.57 1.90
N TYR A 375 14.67 13.11 1.35
CA TYR A 375 14.29 13.40 -0.02
C TYR A 375 13.98 14.89 -0.22
N ILE A 376 13.30 15.54 0.71
CA ILE A 376 13.05 17.00 0.62
C ILE A 376 14.36 17.78 0.56
N LEU A 377 15.33 17.44 1.41
CA LEU A 377 16.62 18.11 1.43
C LEU A 377 17.45 17.84 0.18
N TRP A 378 17.45 16.60 -0.31
CA TRP A 378 18.06 16.27 -1.60
C TRP A 378 17.43 17.06 -2.75
N HIS A 379 16.09 17.13 -2.79
CA HIS A 379 15.37 17.90 -3.80
C HIS A 379 15.77 19.37 -3.77
N ASN A 380 15.68 20.01 -2.59
CA ASN A 380 16.02 21.41 -2.39
C ASN A 380 17.48 21.71 -2.79
N TYR A 381 18.41 20.81 -2.46
CA TYR A 381 19.81 20.98 -2.86
C TYR A 381 19.98 20.97 -4.39
N THR A 382 19.26 20.09 -5.09
CA THR A 382 19.38 19.95 -6.56
C THR A 382 18.66 21.03 -7.34
N THR A 383 17.65 21.67 -6.76
CA THR A 383 16.86 22.72 -7.39
C THR A 383 17.40 24.12 -7.11
N ASP A 384 18.03 24.33 -5.95
CA ASP A 384 18.62 25.61 -5.57
C ASP A 384 19.91 25.89 -6.37
N GLU A 385 19.81 26.76 -7.37
CA GLU A 385 20.93 27.14 -8.26
C GLU A 385 22.04 27.90 -7.54
N SER A 386 21.75 28.49 -6.36
CA SER A 386 22.77 29.12 -5.53
C SER A 386 23.69 28.09 -4.88
N LYS A 387 23.14 26.89 -4.57
CA LYS A 387 23.86 25.77 -3.94
C LYS A 387 24.45 24.81 -4.95
N ASN A 388 23.73 24.55 -6.05
CA ASN A 388 24.12 23.59 -7.06
C ASN A 388 24.24 24.24 -8.45
N LYS A 389 25.49 24.46 -8.87
CA LYS A 389 25.84 25.05 -10.16
C LYS A 389 26.08 24.01 -11.27
N ASN A 390 25.80 22.73 -11.01
CA ASN A 390 26.00 21.68 -11.99
C ASN A 390 25.04 21.84 -13.18
N LYS A 391 25.58 21.64 -14.38
CA LYS A 391 24.85 21.53 -15.63
C LYS A 391 23.96 20.30 -15.64
N ASN A 392 24.48 19.16 -15.16
CA ASN A 392 23.70 17.94 -15.00
C ASN A 392 23.10 17.89 -13.59
N LYS A 393 21.78 17.94 -13.48
CA LYS A 393 21.08 17.84 -12.20
C LYS A 393 20.59 16.41 -11.97
N CYS A 394 21.12 15.72 -10.96
CA CYS A 394 20.56 14.44 -10.50
C CYS A 394 19.44 14.68 -9.50
N LYS A 395 18.20 14.74 -10.00
CA LYS A 395 17.01 15.05 -9.21
C LYS A 395 16.34 13.79 -8.70
N ASN A 396 15.76 13.87 -7.51
CA ASN A 396 14.80 12.90 -7.02
C ASN A 396 13.38 13.28 -7.48
N GLU A 397 12.93 12.70 -8.59
CA GLU A 397 11.71 13.20 -9.20
C GLU A 397 10.43 12.87 -8.41
N LYS A 398 10.42 11.78 -7.62
CA LYS A 398 9.23 11.32 -6.89
C LYS A 398 9.59 10.53 -5.62
N TYR A 399 9.01 10.92 -4.49
CA TYR A 399 9.02 10.16 -3.25
C TYR A 399 7.58 9.93 -2.79
N TYR A 400 7.28 8.69 -2.39
CA TYR A 400 5.93 8.26 -1.97
C TYR A 400 5.96 7.68 -0.55
N GLY A 401 6.74 8.27 0.35
CA GLY A 401 6.80 7.84 1.75
C GLY A 401 7.55 6.52 2.02
N PHE A 402 8.48 6.07 1.17
CA PHE A 402 9.06 4.72 1.23
C PHE A 402 9.50 4.27 2.64
N ASN A 403 9.11 3.06 3.01
CA ASN A 403 9.62 2.34 4.19
C ASN A 403 10.85 1.48 3.82
N LYS A 404 11.48 0.89 4.84
CA LYS A 404 12.66 0.04 4.70
C LYS A 404 12.48 -1.13 3.71
N GLU A 405 11.41 -1.92 3.86
CA GLU A 405 11.11 -3.07 2.97
C GLU A 405 10.95 -2.59 1.51
N GLU A 406 10.33 -1.42 1.31
CA GLU A 406 10.16 -0.83 -0.02
C GLU A 406 11.50 -0.45 -0.66
N LEU A 407 12.39 0.19 0.09
CA LEU A 407 13.73 0.55 -0.40
C LEU A 407 14.56 -0.69 -0.77
N GLU A 408 14.54 -1.73 0.07
CA GLU A 408 15.23 -3.01 -0.19
C GLU A 408 14.70 -3.70 -1.45
N ASN A 409 13.37 -3.82 -1.57
CA ASN A 409 12.74 -4.46 -2.72
C ASN A 409 13.03 -3.71 -4.03
N LYS A 410 13.01 -2.36 -3.99
CA LYS A 410 13.36 -1.50 -5.13
C LYS A 410 14.79 -1.75 -5.60
N LYS A 411 15.72 -1.72 -4.65
CA LYS A 411 17.14 -1.97 -4.88
C LYS A 411 17.37 -3.35 -5.50
N LYS A 412 16.81 -4.40 -4.89
CA LYS A 412 16.94 -5.78 -5.37
C LYS A 412 16.43 -5.97 -6.80
N LEU A 413 15.23 -5.44 -7.10
CA LEU A 413 14.66 -5.55 -8.45
C LEU A 413 15.49 -4.78 -9.48
N PHE A 414 15.94 -3.56 -9.14
CA PHE A 414 16.72 -2.73 -10.04
C PHE A 414 18.08 -3.36 -10.38
N ASP A 415 18.82 -3.84 -9.38
CA ASP A 415 20.10 -4.48 -9.59
C ASP A 415 19.96 -5.71 -10.51
N PHE A 416 18.94 -6.53 -10.29
CA PHE A 416 18.64 -7.63 -11.21
C PHE A 416 18.41 -7.14 -12.64
N LEU A 417 17.60 -6.09 -12.85
CA LEU A 417 17.30 -5.58 -14.18
C LEU A 417 18.53 -5.07 -14.91
N VAL A 418 19.48 -4.43 -14.20
CA VAL A 418 20.76 -3.98 -14.76
C VAL A 418 21.63 -5.17 -15.15
N TYR A 419 21.73 -6.19 -14.30
CA TYR A 419 22.56 -7.37 -14.55
C TYR A 419 21.92 -8.42 -15.45
N TYR A 420 20.63 -8.31 -15.76
CA TYR A 420 19.86 -9.34 -16.45
C TYR A 420 20.48 -9.76 -17.78
N LYS A 421 20.97 -8.80 -18.58
CA LYS A 421 21.64 -9.11 -19.86
C LYS A 421 22.87 -9.99 -19.67
N SER A 422 23.69 -9.72 -18.66
CA SER A 422 24.87 -10.53 -18.35
C SER A 422 24.50 -11.89 -17.78
N ILE A 423 23.47 -11.97 -16.93
CA ILE A 423 22.91 -13.24 -16.44
C ILE A 423 22.43 -14.09 -17.63
N LYS A 424 21.69 -13.47 -18.56
CA LYS A 424 21.20 -14.13 -19.78
C LYS A 424 22.33 -14.67 -20.64
N ASP A 425 23.39 -13.90 -20.85
CA ASP A 425 24.56 -14.35 -21.61
C ASP A 425 25.21 -15.57 -20.94
N LYS A 426 25.28 -15.59 -19.60
CA LYS A 426 25.77 -16.75 -18.83
C LYS A 426 24.88 -17.98 -18.88
N ILE A 427 23.57 -17.81 -18.93
CA ILE A 427 22.62 -18.92 -19.10
C ILE A 427 22.77 -19.57 -20.49
N LYS A 428 23.11 -18.79 -21.52
CA LYS A 428 23.34 -19.28 -22.89
C LYS A 428 24.65 -20.06 -23.07
N GLU A 429 25.62 -19.89 -22.18
CA GLU A 429 26.92 -20.54 -22.30
C GLU A 429 26.79 -22.07 -22.19
N PRO A 430 27.13 -22.85 -23.24
CA PRO A 430 26.82 -24.28 -23.31
C PRO A 430 27.60 -25.16 -22.32
N LYS A 431 28.64 -24.63 -21.66
CA LYS A 431 29.46 -25.33 -20.66
C LYS A 431 29.27 -24.78 -19.24
N ASN A 432 28.21 -24.03 -18.98
CA ASN A 432 27.97 -23.48 -17.65
C ASN A 432 27.29 -24.53 -16.75
N GLU A 433 28.10 -25.27 -15.99
CA GLU A 433 27.67 -26.29 -15.02
C GLU A 433 26.75 -25.75 -13.91
N ARG A 434 26.66 -24.42 -13.76
CA ARG A 434 25.86 -23.74 -12.72
C ARG A 434 24.70 -22.92 -13.27
N LYS A 435 24.24 -23.20 -14.50
CA LYS A 435 23.00 -22.66 -15.07
C LYS A 435 21.82 -22.77 -14.08
N ASN A 436 21.78 -23.86 -13.33
CA ASN A 436 20.78 -24.15 -12.31
C ASN A 436 20.85 -23.23 -11.07
N ASP A 437 21.96 -22.53 -10.82
CA ASP A 437 22.08 -21.63 -9.66
C ASP A 437 21.39 -20.29 -9.90
N TYR A 438 21.27 -19.86 -11.17
CA TYR A 438 20.57 -18.62 -11.53
C TYR A 438 19.05 -18.77 -11.48
N CYS A 439 18.53 -19.95 -11.80
CA CYS A 439 17.08 -20.17 -11.91
C CYS A 439 16.32 -19.90 -10.60
N PRO A 440 16.76 -20.39 -9.42
CA PRO A 440 16.10 -20.05 -8.14
C PRO A 440 16.09 -18.55 -7.85
N TYR A 441 17.19 -17.86 -8.13
CA TYR A 441 17.28 -16.42 -7.95
C TYR A 441 16.33 -15.67 -8.89
N ILE A 442 16.31 -16.03 -10.18
CA ILE A 442 15.36 -15.46 -11.15
C ILE A 442 13.92 -15.70 -10.70
N LYS A 443 13.56 -16.92 -10.28
CA LYS A 443 12.23 -17.23 -9.72
C LYS A 443 11.90 -16.30 -8.56
N SER A 444 12.82 -16.12 -7.61
CA SER A 444 12.62 -15.22 -6.46
C SER A 444 12.38 -13.76 -6.86
N ILE A 445 13.00 -13.28 -7.94
CA ILE A 445 12.80 -11.91 -8.45
C ILE A 445 11.42 -11.76 -9.11
N PHE A 446 10.94 -12.77 -9.83
CA PHE A 446 9.60 -12.76 -10.41
C PHE A 446 8.51 -12.85 -9.32
N GLU A 447 8.76 -13.60 -8.24
CA GLU A 447 7.90 -13.61 -7.05
C GLU A 447 7.91 -12.25 -6.34
N LEU A 448 9.07 -11.61 -6.23
CA LEU A 448 9.21 -10.26 -5.72
C LEU A 448 8.40 -9.26 -6.56
N TYR A 449 8.46 -9.34 -7.89
CA TYR A 449 7.63 -8.53 -8.78
C TYR A 449 6.13 -8.70 -8.47
N LYS A 450 5.62 -9.94 -8.30
CA LYS A 450 4.21 -10.17 -7.94
C LYS A 450 3.84 -9.54 -6.61
N LYS A 451 4.72 -9.65 -5.61
CA LYS A 451 4.52 -9.02 -4.29
C LYS A 451 4.50 -7.49 -4.39
N MET A 452 5.42 -6.91 -5.16
CA MET A 452 5.49 -5.47 -5.40
C MET A 452 4.24 -4.97 -6.13
N GLU A 453 3.78 -5.68 -7.18
CA GLU A 453 2.56 -5.35 -7.94
C GLU A 453 1.32 -5.29 -7.03
N GLN A 454 1.18 -6.25 -6.12
CA GLN A 454 0.05 -6.29 -5.17
C GLN A 454 0.12 -5.19 -4.12
N LYS A 455 1.31 -4.88 -3.61
CA LYS A 455 1.51 -3.83 -2.61
C LYS A 455 1.56 -2.42 -3.21
N ASN A 456 1.47 -2.25 -4.54
CA ASN A 456 1.64 -0.95 -5.22
C ASN A 456 0.44 0.01 -5.11
N ILE A 457 -0.37 -0.07 -4.05
CA ILE A 457 -1.55 0.79 -3.85
C ILE A 457 -1.14 2.27 -3.72
N SER A 458 0.00 2.54 -3.08
CA SER A 458 0.58 3.88 -2.91
C SER A 458 1.50 4.31 -4.06
N HIS A 459 1.43 3.63 -5.21
CA HIS A 459 2.31 3.87 -6.37
C HIS A 459 3.81 3.78 -6.06
N SER A 460 4.18 3.17 -4.93
CA SER A 460 5.54 3.19 -4.42
C SER A 460 6.53 2.44 -5.31
N TYR A 461 6.11 1.42 -6.06
CA TYR A 461 6.94 0.61 -6.96
C TYR A 461 6.75 0.91 -8.46
N THR A 462 6.08 2.01 -8.80
CA THR A 462 5.62 2.27 -10.17
C THR A 462 6.75 2.25 -11.21
N GLU A 463 7.90 2.85 -10.90
CA GLU A 463 9.01 2.93 -11.84
C GLU A 463 9.68 1.56 -12.03
N GLU A 464 9.90 0.80 -10.94
CA GLU A 464 10.51 -0.53 -10.99
C GLU A 464 9.62 -1.54 -11.72
N LEU A 465 8.31 -1.51 -11.49
CA LEU A 465 7.35 -2.37 -12.19
C LEU A 465 7.33 -2.07 -13.69
N LYS A 466 7.42 -0.79 -14.07
CA LYS A 466 7.49 -0.37 -15.48
C LYS A 466 8.77 -0.86 -16.15
N LEU A 467 9.93 -0.71 -15.49
CA LEU A 467 11.20 -1.24 -16.00
C LEU A 467 11.16 -2.76 -16.17
N PHE A 468 10.60 -3.47 -15.20
CA PHE A 468 10.43 -4.93 -15.30
C PHE A 468 9.53 -5.32 -16.49
N GLN A 469 8.37 -4.68 -16.61
CA GLN A 469 7.46 -4.93 -17.73
C GLN A 469 8.12 -4.66 -19.08
N ASN A 470 8.88 -3.57 -19.22
CA ASN A 470 9.59 -3.29 -20.47
C ASN A 470 10.57 -4.40 -20.87
N ASN A 471 11.23 -5.04 -19.89
CA ASN A 471 12.18 -6.12 -20.15
C ASN A 471 11.50 -7.47 -20.42
N PHE A 472 10.36 -7.76 -19.79
CA PHE A 472 9.79 -9.10 -19.75
C PHE A 472 8.39 -9.25 -20.38
N SER A 473 7.74 -8.17 -20.84
CA SER A 473 6.42 -8.26 -21.49
C SER A 473 6.44 -9.02 -22.82
N SER A 474 7.62 -9.24 -23.41
CA SER A 474 7.73 -10.06 -24.61
C SER A 474 7.70 -11.55 -24.26
N ASN A 475 6.79 -12.29 -24.89
CA ASN A 475 6.76 -13.76 -24.79
C ASN A 475 8.11 -14.39 -25.15
N ARG A 476 8.93 -13.76 -26.00
CA ARG A 476 10.27 -14.29 -26.34
C ARG A 476 11.19 -14.37 -25.14
N GLU A 477 11.14 -13.38 -24.25
CA GLU A 477 12.04 -13.33 -23.09
C GLU A 477 11.60 -14.32 -22.01
N LEU A 478 10.28 -14.41 -21.79
CA LEU A 478 9.70 -15.39 -20.88
C LEU A 478 9.95 -16.83 -21.37
N ASN A 479 9.74 -17.10 -22.66
CA ASN A 479 10.00 -18.41 -23.26
C ASN A 479 11.48 -18.78 -23.16
N PHE A 480 12.39 -17.84 -23.42
CA PHE A 480 13.83 -18.08 -23.24
C PHE A 480 14.14 -18.52 -21.81
N LEU A 481 13.55 -17.85 -20.80
CA LEU A 481 13.75 -18.22 -19.41
C LEU A 481 13.12 -19.56 -19.08
N GLU A 482 11.90 -19.87 -19.55
CA GLU A 482 11.24 -21.16 -19.29
C GLU A 482 11.97 -22.35 -19.93
N GLU A 483 12.51 -22.18 -21.14
CA GLU A 483 13.32 -23.21 -21.82
C GLU A 483 14.62 -23.50 -21.06
N ASN A 484 15.20 -22.48 -20.42
CA ASN A 484 16.50 -22.59 -19.75
C ASN A 484 16.38 -22.86 -18.25
N CYS A 485 15.24 -22.51 -17.65
CA CYS A 485 14.90 -22.64 -16.24
C CYS A 485 13.45 -23.13 -16.14
N PRO A 486 13.22 -24.46 -16.23
CA PRO A 486 11.87 -25.01 -16.16
C PRO A 486 11.23 -24.82 -14.78
N ASP A 487 9.90 -24.97 -14.71
CA ASP A 487 9.10 -24.94 -13.47
C ASP A 487 9.12 -23.61 -12.66
N MET A 488 9.30 -22.48 -13.35
CA MET A 488 9.21 -21.15 -12.72
C MET A 488 7.82 -20.49 -12.85
N CYS A 489 6.89 -21.08 -13.61
CA CYS A 489 5.54 -20.56 -13.85
C CYS A 489 5.51 -19.12 -14.40
N LEU A 490 6.50 -18.74 -15.23
CA LEU A 490 6.66 -17.35 -15.67
C LEU A 490 5.49 -16.86 -16.52
N GLY A 491 4.82 -17.75 -17.25
CA GLY A 491 3.61 -17.42 -18.01
C GLY A 491 2.49 -16.75 -17.20
N PHE A 492 2.47 -16.89 -15.86
CA PHE A 492 1.45 -16.26 -15.01
C PHE A 492 1.88 -14.92 -14.38
N VAL A 493 3.12 -14.45 -14.61
CA VAL A 493 3.66 -13.28 -13.90
C VAL A 493 2.80 -12.01 -14.07
N PHE A 494 2.29 -11.76 -15.28
CA PHE A 494 1.47 -10.57 -15.57
C PHE A 494 -0.03 -10.78 -15.35
N ASN A 495 -0.46 -11.96 -14.89
CA ASN A 495 -1.86 -12.21 -14.59
C ASN A 495 -2.22 -11.54 -13.25
N LYS A 496 -3.08 -10.51 -13.33
CA LYS A 496 -3.52 -9.72 -12.17
C LYS A 496 -4.47 -10.47 -11.23
N LYS A 497 -5.11 -11.55 -11.69
CA LYS A 497 -6.01 -12.37 -10.85
C LYS A 497 -5.23 -13.25 -9.88
N PHE A 498 -4.02 -13.69 -10.26
CA PHE A 498 -3.22 -14.60 -9.44
C PHE A 498 -2.36 -13.85 -8.42
N LYS A 499 -2.50 -14.26 -7.15
CA LYS A 499 -1.72 -13.73 -6.02
C LYS A 499 -0.29 -14.26 -5.93
N THR A 500 0.00 -15.38 -6.56
CA THR A 500 1.35 -15.98 -6.54
C THR A 500 1.81 -16.21 -7.98
N LEU A 501 3.13 -16.32 -8.17
CA LEU A 501 3.71 -16.66 -9.47
C LEU A 501 3.26 -18.05 -9.92
N CYS A 502 3.25 -19.01 -8.99
CA CYS A 502 2.73 -20.35 -9.21
C CYS A 502 1.40 -20.55 -8.42
N PRO A 503 0.23 -20.24 -9.00
CA PRO A 503 -1.06 -20.33 -8.29
C PRO A 503 -1.49 -21.78 -7.95
N PHE A 504 -0.86 -22.78 -8.57
CA PHE A 504 -1.25 -24.19 -8.45
C PHE A 504 -0.32 -25.04 -7.57
N GLU A 505 0.80 -24.51 -7.09
CA GLU A 505 1.74 -25.26 -6.22
C GLU A 505 1.21 -25.47 -4.79
N ASN A 506 0.24 -24.65 -4.33
CA ASN A 506 -0.22 -24.61 -2.93
C ASN A 506 -1.61 -25.22 -2.68
N LYS A 507 -2.15 -26.06 -3.57
CA LYS A 507 -3.28 -26.91 -3.15
C LYS A 507 -2.68 -28.09 -2.39
N PRO A 508 -3.01 -28.29 -1.09
CA PRO A 508 -2.75 -29.59 -0.50
C PRO A 508 -3.47 -30.59 -1.41
N ILE A 509 -2.72 -31.57 -1.90
CA ILE A 509 -3.31 -32.84 -2.30
C ILE A 509 -4.09 -33.22 -1.06
N ILE A 510 -5.41 -33.05 -1.09
CA ILE A 510 -6.29 -33.54 -0.03
C ILE A 510 -5.79 -34.95 0.20
N GLU A 511 -5.36 -35.25 1.43
CA GLU A 511 -5.07 -36.61 1.86
C GLU A 511 -6.31 -37.42 1.49
N ALA A 512 -6.28 -37.99 0.29
CA ALA A 512 -7.31 -38.85 -0.21
C ALA A 512 -7.26 -39.99 0.78
N GLN A 513 -8.25 -39.99 1.67
CA GLN A 513 -8.53 -41.08 2.58
C GLN A 513 -8.23 -42.34 1.78
N LYS A 514 -7.31 -43.17 2.29
CA LYS A 514 -7.07 -44.53 1.80
C LYS A 514 -8.37 -45.32 1.88
N LYS A 515 -9.30 -45.06 0.97
CA LYS A 515 -10.35 -45.96 0.56
C LYS A 515 -9.81 -46.59 -0.71
N ASN A 516 -9.68 -47.90 -0.68
CA ASN A 516 -9.28 -48.70 -1.83
C ASN A 516 -10.11 -48.28 -3.05
N HIS A 517 -9.49 -47.50 -3.95
CA HIS A 517 -10.10 -47.17 -5.23
C HIS A 517 -9.80 -48.30 -6.20
N THR A 518 -10.86 -48.86 -6.78
CA THR A 518 -10.77 -49.81 -7.90
C THR A 518 -10.10 -49.14 -9.10
N PRO A 519 -9.10 -49.76 -9.74
CA PRO A 519 -8.50 -49.24 -10.97
C PRO A 519 -9.57 -49.01 -12.03
N CYS A 520 -9.45 -47.93 -12.82
CA CYS A 520 -10.32 -47.71 -13.98
C CYS A 520 -10.25 -48.98 -14.86
N GLN A 521 -11.36 -49.71 -14.94
CA GLN A 521 -11.45 -50.86 -15.85
C GLN A 521 -11.23 -50.33 -17.27
N LYS A 522 -10.35 -51.01 -18.03
CA LYS A 522 -10.25 -50.81 -19.47
C LYS A 522 -11.64 -51.04 -20.05
N ILE A 523 -12.32 -49.95 -20.41
CA ILE A 523 -13.51 -50.03 -21.23
C ILE A 523 -13.00 -50.43 -22.61
N ASP A 524 -13.15 -51.71 -22.95
CA ASP A 524 -12.89 -52.20 -24.29
C ASP A 524 -13.76 -51.42 -25.27
N HIS A 525 -13.12 -50.74 -26.21
CA HIS A 525 -13.77 -50.08 -27.32
C HIS A 525 -14.36 -51.13 -28.27
N THR A 526 -15.52 -51.68 -27.91
CA THR A 526 -16.43 -52.24 -28.91
C THR A 526 -17.33 -51.13 -29.41
N PHE A 527 -16.85 -50.43 -30.44
CA PHE A 527 -17.70 -49.64 -31.33
C PHE A 527 -18.82 -50.54 -31.87
N ARG A 528 -20.05 -50.35 -31.37
CA ARG A 528 -21.25 -50.62 -32.17
C ARG A 528 -21.79 -49.30 -32.63
N ASN A 529 -21.60 -49.05 -33.93
CA ASN A 529 -22.33 -48.05 -34.69
C ASN A 529 -23.83 -48.23 -34.48
N LEU A 530 -24.44 -47.33 -33.71
CA LEU A 530 -25.85 -47.04 -33.75
C LEU A 530 -25.95 -45.53 -33.95
N GLY A 531 -26.16 -45.15 -35.22
CA GLY A 531 -26.43 -43.78 -35.61
C GLY A 531 -27.65 -43.26 -34.84
N GLY A 532 -27.45 -42.13 -34.17
CA GLY A 532 -28.49 -41.43 -33.46
C GLY A 532 -27.93 -40.13 -32.90
N ASN A 533 -28.23 -39.03 -33.57
CA ASN A 533 -27.97 -37.68 -33.08
C ASN A 533 -28.70 -37.46 -31.76
N HIS A 534 -28.00 -37.65 -30.65
CA HIS A 534 -28.36 -37.06 -29.37
C HIS A 534 -27.12 -36.41 -28.78
N GLU A 535 -26.78 -35.25 -29.31
CA GLU A 535 -26.20 -34.17 -28.49
C GLU A 535 -27.17 -33.95 -27.33
N LYS A 536 -26.93 -34.63 -26.21
CA LYS A 536 -27.37 -34.10 -24.94
C LYS A 536 -26.40 -32.97 -24.64
N ASP A 537 -26.83 -31.76 -24.98
CA ASP A 537 -26.24 -30.52 -24.51
C ASP A 537 -26.19 -30.56 -22.98
N TYR A 538 -25.05 -30.98 -22.43
CA TYR A 538 -24.75 -30.74 -21.03
C TYR A 538 -24.43 -29.26 -20.92
N ASN A 539 -25.39 -28.48 -20.43
CA ASN A 539 -25.18 -27.06 -20.20
C ASN A 539 -24.25 -26.87 -18.99
N PHE A 540 -22.94 -26.79 -19.25
CA PHE A 540 -21.92 -26.58 -18.23
C PHE A 540 -21.92 -25.16 -17.65
N SER A 541 -22.69 -24.21 -18.22
CA SER A 541 -22.65 -22.79 -17.81
C SER A 541 -23.15 -22.50 -16.39
N ASN A 542 -23.78 -23.47 -15.72
CA ASN A 542 -24.26 -23.33 -14.34
C ASN A 542 -23.24 -23.77 -13.28
N PHE A 543 -22.10 -24.34 -13.66
CA PHE A 543 -21.06 -24.74 -12.71
C PHE A 543 -20.03 -23.63 -12.53
N THR A 544 -19.58 -23.42 -11.29
CA THR A 544 -18.48 -22.51 -10.95
C THR A 544 -17.16 -22.84 -11.66
N THR A 545 -17.05 -24.04 -12.24
CA THR A 545 -15.90 -24.50 -13.02
C THR A 545 -15.98 -24.11 -14.50
N HIS A 546 -17.11 -23.59 -14.99
CA HIS A 546 -17.28 -23.20 -16.39
C HIS A 546 -16.33 -22.06 -16.79
N ASP A 547 -16.19 -21.06 -15.94
CA ASP A 547 -15.26 -19.94 -16.17
C ASP A 547 -13.81 -20.42 -16.19
N VAL A 548 -13.47 -21.43 -15.37
CA VAL A 548 -12.14 -22.06 -15.34
C VAL A 548 -11.86 -22.82 -16.64
N TYR A 549 -12.84 -23.58 -17.14
CA TYR A 549 -12.71 -24.28 -18.43
C TYR A 549 -12.60 -23.32 -19.62
N LYS A 550 -13.38 -22.23 -19.61
CA LYS A 550 -13.34 -21.20 -20.65
C LYS A 550 -12.01 -20.44 -20.66
N GLU A 551 -11.41 -20.25 -19.48
CA GLU A 551 -10.10 -19.62 -19.30
C GLU A 551 -8.94 -20.56 -19.68
N LEU A 552 -9.11 -21.88 -19.52
CA LEU A 552 -8.17 -22.89 -20.02
C LEU A 552 -8.25 -23.07 -21.55
N ASN A 553 -9.42 -22.88 -22.17
CA ASN A 553 -9.61 -22.99 -23.63
C ASN A 553 -9.28 -21.70 -24.42
N GLY A 554 -8.79 -20.64 -23.77
CA GLY A 554 -8.27 -19.46 -24.47
C GLY A 554 -6.90 -19.76 -25.10
N GLU A 555 -6.59 -19.20 -26.27
CA GLU A 555 -5.41 -19.49 -27.12
C GLU A 555 -4.17 -19.96 -26.35
N ILE A 556 -4.03 -21.28 -26.22
CA ILE A 556 -2.85 -21.92 -25.63
C ILE A 556 -1.76 -21.91 -26.70
N ILE A 557 -0.67 -21.17 -26.46
CA ILE A 557 0.55 -21.31 -27.24
C ILE A 557 1.15 -22.68 -26.91
N THR A 558 1.35 -23.49 -27.95
CA THR A 558 1.61 -24.94 -28.00
C THR A 558 2.68 -25.51 -27.06
N ASN A 559 3.50 -24.69 -26.41
CA ASN A 559 4.57 -25.16 -25.52
C ASN A 559 4.16 -25.30 -24.03
N ASN A 560 3.04 -24.70 -23.61
CA ASN A 560 2.53 -24.86 -22.24
C ASN A 560 1.60 -26.08 -22.07
N TYR A 561 1.17 -26.68 -23.18
CA TYR A 561 0.27 -27.84 -23.22
C TYR A 561 0.88 -29.05 -22.51
N TYR A 562 2.11 -29.43 -22.87
CA TYR A 562 2.73 -30.66 -22.34
C TYR A 562 3.03 -30.61 -20.83
N SER A 563 3.51 -29.47 -20.32
CA SER A 563 3.77 -29.26 -18.88
C SER A 563 2.49 -29.34 -18.03
N ILE A 564 1.38 -28.82 -18.56
CA ILE A 564 0.07 -28.88 -17.91
C ILE A 564 -0.47 -30.32 -17.99
N CYS A 565 -0.38 -30.97 -19.15
CA CYS A 565 -0.82 -32.36 -19.34
C CYS A 565 -0.14 -33.32 -18.36
N ASP A 566 1.18 -33.23 -18.21
CA ASP A 566 1.95 -34.13 -17.35
C ASP A 566 1.57 -34.02 -15.86
N LYS A 567 1.21 -32.81 -15.41
CA LYS A 567 0.73 -32.57 -14.03
C LYS A 567 -0.71 -33.08 -13.81
N PHE A 568 -1.52 -33.14 -14.86
CA PHE A 568 -2.91 -33.63 -14.79
C PHE A 568 -3.03 -35.16 -14.97
N ILE A 569 -2.09 -35.82 -15.64
CA ILE A 569 -2.04 -37.28 -15.78
C ILE A 569 -2.03 -37.99 -14.42
N LEU A 570 -1.41 -37.37 -13.41
CA LEU A 570 -1.36 -37.85 -12.03
C LEU A 570 -2.75 -37.95 -11.35
N PHE A 571 -3.77 -37.24 -11.85
CA PHE A 571 -5.14 -37.26 -11.31
C PHE A 571 -6.06 -38.26 -12.01
N ASN A 572 -5.60 -38.91 -13.08
CA ASN A 572 -6.41 -39.86 -13.85
C ASN A 572 -6.76 -41.13 -13.04
N GLU A 573 -6.00 -41.44 -11.98
CA GLU A 573 -6.31 -42.52 -11.04
C GLU A 573 -7.51 -42.21 -10.13
N GLN A 574 -7.85 -40.93 -9.93
CA GLN A 574 -8.95 -40.48 -9.06
C GLN A 574 -10.23 -40.16 -9.85
N HIS A 575 -10.09 -39.78 -11.12
CA HIS A 575 -11.20 -39.40 -12.00
C HIS A 575 -10.97 -39.92 -13.42
N CYS A 576 -11.61 -41.05 -13.78
CA CYS A 576 -11.49 -41.62 -15.12
C CYS A 576 -12.10 -40.67 -16.18
N GLY A 577 -11.36 -40.35 -17.23
CA GLY A 577 -11.80 -39.50 -18.37
C GLY A 577 -10.97 -38.24 -18.63
N ILE A 578 -9.99 -37.92 -17.76
CA ILE A 578 -9.08 -36.78 -17.95
C ILE A 578 -8.26 -36.95 -19.24
N HIS A 579 -7.86 -38.19 -19.54
CA HIS A 579 -7.10 -38.52 -20.75
C HIS A 579 -7.89 -38.23 -22.05
N ASP A 580 -9.18 -38.55 -22.08
CA ASP A 580 -10.04 -38.29 -23.26
C ASP A 580 -10.28 -36.79 -23.46
N THR A 581 -10.33 -36.04 -22.36
CA THR A 581 -10.48 -34.57 -22.38
C THR A 581 -9.22 -33.88 -22.92
N MET A 582 -8.04 -34.39 -22.56
CA MET A 582 -6.75 -33.91 -23.08
C MET A 582 -6.59 -34.20 -24.58
N HIS A 583 -7.10 -35.33 -25.06
CA HIS A 583 -7.02 -35.72 -26.47
C HIS A 583 -7.90 -34.83 -27.37
N ASN A 584 -9.07 -34.43 -26.88
CA ASN A 584 -9.98 -33.54 -27.61
C ASN A 584 -9.53 -32.07 -27.69
N LEU A 585 -8.55 -31.65 -26.88
CA LEU A 585 -7.95 -30.31 -26.96
C LEU A 585 -6.92 -30.15 -28.10
N LYS A 586 -6.66 -31.23 -28.86
CA LYS A 586 -5.71 -31.28 -29.98
C LYS A 586 -6.36 -31.16 -31.36
N LEU A 587 -7.70 -31.06 -31.42
CA LEU A 587 -8.51 -30.83 -32.62
C LEU A 587 -9.16 -29.45 -32.52
#